data_AF-A0A7L3S2X8-F1
#
_entry.id   AF-A0A7L3S2X8-F1
#
_cell.length_a   1.000
_cell.length_b   1.000
_cell.length_c   1.000
_cell.angle_alpha   90.00
_cell.angle_beta   90.00
_cell.angle_gamma   90.00
#
_symmetry.space_group_name_H-M   'P 1'
#
loop_
_entity.id
_entity.type
_entity.pdbx_description
1 polymer ?
#
loop_
_entity_poly.entity_id
_entity_poly.type
_entity_poly.pdbx_seq_one_letter_code
_entity_poly.pdbx_strand_id
1 'polypeptide(L)'
;SAPVPPLAGLAMAQAPPGPSLRSLVAYELGASGSMASVSFQSAAMGGVFARFPRVLLVHRAGEPAGRALYIFLVAGPAPAEGGGMARVVHLAIPQGESAGSLARMYGAFRAFNPACAQTQLLLVDPDLPQRPALAQAFPAAEVQLSVFHLCKRLQGQIQQLTLEGYAERLILATLSDTMYAATESNRRKMHALLRDLVTPDLLPRLHIDWLLDDGIWATHRERTWGESIYYLRDLEMVTQELSEVFSAGLSLESCITSLAQHYQNKPVSPWSSLDPSWPAAKLEATENPEGDSDEIDRRTEECIKQSLRDICTEPAAWLCLSELAVVQKSVQLIGTGEDALSIQVLEDAHTVDLKGLSSCTCHFNQVFQLPCRHILAALNSDRKTLQPEMLSRQWQKGSGAHQARRDSADGLLEILKSSWNESLDKSLLVSFLTEEISRLLTHCSREEFERRYRTLRELADSWIGPYIKVKL
;
A
#
# COMPACT_ATOMS: atom_id res chain seq x y z
N SER A 1 1.56 43.74 -33.26
CA SER A 1 0.58 43.45 -32.22
C SER A 1 -0.77 43.23 -32.87
N ALA A 2 -1.12 41.97 -33.17
CA ALA A 2 -2.43 41.63 -33.72
C ALA A 2 -3.34 41.15 -32.57
N PRO A 3 -4.60 41.61 -32.47
CA PRO A 3 -5.48 41.24 -31.38
C PRO A 3 -6.03 39.82 -31.57
N VAL A 4 -6.05 39.06 -30.48
CA VAL A 4 -6.65 37.73 -30.38
C VAL A 4 -8.18 37.88 -30.37
N PRO A 5 -8.94 37.07 -31.14
CA PRO A 5 -10.39 37.15 -31.19
C PRO A 5 -11.05 36.55 -29.92
N PRO A 6 -12.29 36.92 -29.59
CA PRO A 6 -12.91 36.55 -28.32
C PRO A 6 -13.35 35.07 -28.31
N LEU A 7 -13.15 34.44 -27.14
CA LEU A 7 -13.63 33.10 -26.77
C LEU A 7 -15.16 33.01 -26.93
N ALA A 8 -15.62 32.23 -27.91
CA ALA A 8 -17.01 31.81 -28.01
C ALA A 8 -17.15 30.38 -27.48
N GLY A 9 -18.01 30.18 -26.48
CA GLY A 9 -18.56 28.85 -26.16
C GLY A 9 -18.08 28.15 -24.88
N LEU A 10 -17.81 28.87 -23.78
CA LEU A 10 -17.84 28.27 -22.44
C LEU A 10 -19.28 28.31 -21.92
N ALA A 11 -20.00 27.19 -21.99
CA ALA A 11 -21.25 27.04 -21.25
C ALA A 11 -20.92 26.91 -19.75
N MET A 12 -20.61 28.03 -19.10
CA MET A 12 -20.50 28.11 -17.65
C MET A 12 -21.90 28.32 -17.09
N ALA A 13 -22.50 27.29 -16.52
CA ALA A 13 -23.56 27.53 -15.53
C ALA A 13 -22.90 28.30 -14.37
N GLN A 14 -23.27 29.57 -14.19
CA GLN A 14 -22.76 30.40 -13.10
C GLN A 14 -23.07 29.71 -11.77
N ALA A 15 -22.03 29.21 -11.10
CA ALA A 15 -22.16 28.67 -9.76
C ALA A 15 -22.29 29.83 -8.75
N PRO A 16 -23.26 29.77 -7.81
CA PRO A 16 -23.39 30.77 -6.76
C PRO A 16 -22.21 30.68 -5.77
N PRO A 17 -21.86 31.78 -5.07
CA PRO A 17 -20.75 31.80 -4.14
C PRO A 17 -21.15 31.10 -2.83
N GLY A 18 -20.76 29.84 -2.70
CA GLY A 18 -20.87 29.02 -1.51
C GLY A 18 -20.16 27.68 -1.77
N PRO A 19 -19.81 26.88 -0.75
CA PRO A 19 -19.27 25.54 -0.97
C PRO A 19 -20.37 24.72 -1.66
N SER A 20 -20.32 24.63 -2.98
CA SER A 20 -21.33 23.93 -3.75
C SER A 20 -21.16 22.43 -3.54
N LEU A 21 -22.08 21.81 -2.81
CA LEU A 21 -22.28 20.36 -2.67
C LEU A 21 -22.73 19.69 -3.99
N ARG A 22 -22.10 20.04 -5.11
CA ARG A 22 -22.50 19.58 -6.45
C ARG A 22 -21.31 19.01 -7.19
N SER A 23 -21.56 17.97 -7.97
CA SER A 23 -20.61 17.47 -8.95
C SER A 23 -20.48 18.49 -10.09
N LEU A 24 -19.24 18.75 -10.51
CA LEU A 24 -18.87 19.72 -11.53
C LEU A 24 -18.23 19.01 -12.72
N VAL A 25 -18.64 19.43 -13.92
CA VAL A 25 -18.07 18.95 -15.18
C VAL A 25 -17.81 20.15 -16.08
N ALA A 26 -16.62 20.22 -16.67
CA ALA A 26 -16.27 21.15 -17.73
C ALA A 26 -15.73 20.32 -18.90
N TYR A 27 -16.13 20.64 -20.12
CA TYR A 27 -15.68 19.94 -21.31
C TYR A 27 -15.55 20.89 -22.47
N GLU A 28 -14.69 20.54 -23.43
CA GLU A 28 -14.58 21.21 -24.72
C GLU A 28 -14.98 20.25 -25.82
N LEU A 29 -15.66 20.76 -26.85
CA LEU A 29 -16.00 20.00 -28.05
C LEU A 29 -14.94 20.23 -29.13
N GLY A 30 -14.58 19.17 -29.84
CA GLY A 30 -13.73 19.22 -31.01
C GLY A 30 -14.49 19.72 -32.24
N ALA A 31 -13.76 19.92 -33.35
CA ALA A 31 -14.34 20.39 -34.61
C ALA A 31 -15.45 19.48 -35.17
N SER A 32 -15.41 18.19 -34.85
CA SER A 32 -16.41 17.18 -35.20
C SER A 32 -17.62 17.14 -34.27
N GLY A 33 -17.68 17.99 -33.24
CA GLY A 33 -18.71 17.95 -32.20
C GLY A 33 -18.55 16.82 -31.18
N SER A 34 -17.48 16.01 -31.28
CA SER A 34 -17.11 15.01 -30.27
C SER A 34 -16.40 15.66 -29.08
N MET A 35 -16.44 15.04 -27.91
CA MET A 35 -15.75 15.58 -26.74
C MET A 35 -14.23 15.55 -26.94
N ALA A 36 -13.58 16.69 -26.77
CA ALA A 36 -12.15 16.88 -26.97
C ALA A 36 -11.39 16.93 -25.64
N SER A 37 -11.97 17.51 -24.60
CA SER A 37 -11.40 17.52 -23.26
C SER A 37 -12.50 17.44 -22.20
N VAL A 38 -12.13 16.98 -21.01
CA VAL A 38 -13.03 16.93 -19.85
C VAL A 38 -12.28 17.23 -18.57
N SER A 39 -12.99 17.82 -17.61
CA SER A 39 -12.57 18.02 -16.23
C SER A 39 -13.78 17.69 -15.36
N PHE A 40 -13.60 16.79 -14.40
CA PHE A 40 -14.65 16.23 -13.57
C PHE A 40 -14.25 16.31 -12.09
N GLN A 41 -15.21 16.70 -11.26
CA GLN A 41 -15.08 16.66 -9.81
C GLN A 41 -16.44 16.31 -9.19
N SER A 42 -16.50 15.32 -8.30
CA SER A 42 -17.70 15.08 -7.50
C SER A 42 -17.79 16.01 -6.29
N ALA A 43 -18.97 16.12 -5.68
CA ALA A 43 -19.13 16.89 -4.44
C ALA A 43 -18.17 16.40 -3.32
N ALA A 44 -17.96 15.08 -3.21
CA ALA A 44 -17.04 14.49 -2.24
C ALA A 44 -15.58 14.90 -2.52
N MET A 45 -15.15 14.83 -3.79
CA MET A 45 -13.82 15.26 -4.22
C MET A 45 -13.56 16.74 -3.88
N GLY A 46 -14.53 17.62 -4.17
CA GLY A 46 -14.45 19.04 -3.83
C GLY A 46 -14.40 19.28 -2.33
N GLY A 47 -15.21 18.55 -1.55
CA GLY A 47 -15.21 18.61 -0.08
C GLY A 47 -13.88 18.19 0.54
N VAL A 48 -13.26 17.12 0.03
CA VAL A 48 -11.93 16.67 0.47
C VAL A 48 -10.89 17.76 0.19
N PHE A 49 -10.86 18.33 -1.02
CA PHE A 49 -9.88 19.37 -1.34
C PHE A 49 -10.07 20.64 -0.51
N ALA A 50 -11.31 21.06 -0.29
CA ALA A 50 -11.60 22.23 0.54
C ALA A 50 -11.08 22.06 1.99
N ARG A 51 -11.06 20.83 2.51
CA ARG A 51 -10.54 20.51 3.84
C ARG A 51 -9.02 20.37 3.86
N PHE A 52 -8.41 19.89 2.78
CA PHE A 52 -6.97 19.61 2.70
C PHE A 52 -6.28 20.26 1.48
N PRO A 53 -6.33 21.59 1.29
CA PRO A 53 -5.90 22.23 0.04
C PRO A 53 -4.38 22.43 -0.11
N ARG A 54 -3.60 22.16 0.95
CA ARG A 54 -2.20 22.61 1.06
C ARG A 54 -1.21 21.87 0.16
N VAL A 55 -1.35 20.54 0.03
CA VAL A 55 -0.39 19.70 -0.71
C VAL A 55 -1.14 18.83 -1.70
N LEU A 56 -0.82 18.99 -2.98
CA LEU A 56 -1.50 18.33 -4.08
C LEU A 56 -0.49 17.52 -4.89
N LEU A 57 -0.81 16.26 -5.15
CA LEU A 57 -0.06 15.40 -6.06
C LEU A 57 -0.80 15.34 -7.39
N VAL A 58 -0.08 15.59 -8.48
CA VAL A 58 -0.60 15.49 -9.85
C VAL A 58 0.03 14.26 -10.50
N HIS A 59 -0.80 13.25 -10.74
CA HIS A 59 -0.40 12.03 -11.42
C HIS A 59 -0.91 12.05 -12.86
N ARG A 60 -0.05 11.66 -13.80
CA ARG A 60 -0.37 11.50 -15.22
C ARG A 60 -0.34 10.00 -15.56
N ALA A 61 -1.49 9.44 -15.91
CA ALA A 61 -1.61 8.10 -16.44
C ALA A 61 -1.51 8.09 -17.97
N GLY A 62 -0.82 7.09 -18.52
CA GLY A 62 -0.47 6.94 -19.94
C GLY A 62 -1.65 6.76 -20.89
N GLU A 63 -1.34 6.70 -22.19
CA GLU A 63 -2.28 7.03 -23.28
C GLU A 63 -2.80 5.84 -24.11
N PRO A 64 -4.02 5.35 -23.86
CA PRO A 64 -4.82 4.72 -24.91
C PRO A 64 -5.08 5.75 -26.02
N ALA A 65 -4.68 5.44 -27.25
CA ALA A 65 -4.96 6.26 -28.43
C ALA A 65 -4.49 7.73 -28.38
N GLY A 66 -3.41 8.05 -27.64
CA GLY A 66 -2.81 9.39 -27.62
C GLY A 66 -3.52 10.41 -26.70
N ARG A 67 -4.18 9.95 -25.62
CA ARG A 67 -4.81 10.81 -24.61
C ARG A 67 -4.32 10.49 -23.21
N ALA A 68 -4.00 11.50 -22.40
CA ALA A 68 -3.55 11.31 -21.03
C ALA A 68 -4.66 11.56 -20.01
N LEU A 69 -4.71 10.76 -18.94
CA LEU A 69 -5.54 11.03 -17.77
C LEU A 69 -4.70 11.73 -16.70
N TYR A 70 -5.20 12.86 -16.20
CA TYR A 70 -4.64 13.61 -15.08
C TYR A 70 -5.49 13.38 -13.84
N ILE A 71 -4.84 12.91 -12.78
CA ILE A 71 -5.43 12.58 -11.49
C ILE A 71 -4.81 13.50 -10.45
N PHE A 72 -5.65 14.30 -9.79
CA PHE A 72 -5.22 15.20 -8.73
C PHE A 72 -5.59 14.58 -7.39
N LEU A 73 -4.61 14.45 -6.49
CA LEU A 73 -4.77 13.80 -5.20
C LEU A 73 -4.28 14.69 -4.06
N VAL A 74 -4.97 14.69 -2.93
CA VAL A 74 -4.44 15.32 -1.71
C VAL A 74 -3.32 14.46 -1.13
N ALA A 75 -2.14 15.06 -0.99
CA ALA A 75 -0.95 14.39 -0.45
C ALA A 75 -0.68 14.72 1.02
N GLY A 76 -1.48 15.60 1.64
CA GLY A 76 -1.41 15.88 3.07
C GLY A 76 -1.89 14.71 3.95
N PRO A 77 -1.97 14.92 5.29
CA PRO A 77 -2.62 13.99 6.21
C PRO A 77 -4.12 13.94 5.89
N ALA A 78 -4.48 13.09 4.93
CA ALA A 78 -5.83 12.89 4.43
C ALA A 78 -6.51 11.73 5.20
N PRO A 79 -7.85 11.61 5.13
CA PRO A 79 -8.65 10.93 6.15
C PRO A 79 -8.32 9.44 6.23
N ALA A 80 -8.16 8.95 7.46
CA ALA A 80 -7.83 7.55 7.78
C ALA A 80 -8.90 6.54 7.31
N GLU A 81 -10.06 7.02 6.87
CA GLU A 81 -11.23 6.24 6.50
C GLU A 81 -11.63 6.61 5.06
N GLY A 82 -11.43 5.69 4.12
CA GLY A 82 -11.84 5.85 2.70
C GLY A 82 -10.83 5.36 1.65
N GLY A 83 -9.63 4.96 2.05
CA GLY A 83 -8.60 4.41 1.15
C GLY A 83 -8.09 5.40 0.10
N GLY A 84 -7.38 4.91 -0.92
CA GLY A 84 -6.76 5.76 -1.96
C GLY A 84 -7.75 6.64 -2.75
N MET A 85 -8.99 6.17 -2.98
CA MET A 85 -10.01 6.94 -3.69
C MET A 85 -10.48 8.19 -2.94
N ALA A 86 -10.47 8.15 -1.60
CA ALA A 86 -10.80 9.32 -0.79
C ALA A 86 -9.78 10.45 -0.93
N ARG A 87 -8.61 10.21 -1.54
CA ARG A 87 -7.60 11.24 -1.81
C ARG A 87 -7.82 11.94 -3.13
N VAL A 88 -8.58 11.37 -4.06
CA VAL A 88 -8.76 11.98 -5.38
C VAL A 88 -9.67 13.18 -5.24
N VAL A 89 -9.24 14.30 -5.82
CA VAL A 89 -9.95 15.58 -5.76
C VAL A 89 -10.33 16.12 -7.12
N HIS A 90 -9.75 15.60 -8.20
CA HIS A 90 -10.12 15.99 -9.56
C HIS A 90 -9.60 14.99 -10.58
N LEU A 91 -10.37 14.77 -11.64
CA LEU A 91 -9.97 13.99 -12.80
C LEU A 91 -10.09 14.87 -14.04
N ALA A 92 -9.10 14.82 -14.92
CA ALA A 92 -9.15 15.57 -16.16
C ALA A 92 -8.49 14.81 -17.31
N ILE A 93 -9.03 14.98 -18.51
CA ILE A 93 -8.47 14.47 -19.75
C ILE A 93 -8.35 15.70 -20.68
N PRO A 94 -7.15 16.29 -20.82
CA PRO A 94 -6.97 17.45 -21.66
C PRO A 94 -7.08 17.06 -23.16
N GLN A 95 -7.31 18.05 -24.02
CA GLN A 95 -7.35 17.84 -25.48
C GLN A 95 -6.01 17.32 -26.02
N GLY A 96 -4.93 17.70 -25.36
CA GLY A 96 -3.57 17.23 -25.57
C GLY A 96 -2.64 17.90 -24.56
N GLU A 97 -1.34 17.65 -24.68
CA GLU A 97 -0.37 18.09 -23.66
C GLU A 97 0.40 19.36 -24.05
N SER A 98 -0.19 20.17 -24.92
CA SER A 98 0.31 21.51 -25.23
C SER A 98 0.15 22.43 -24.02
N ALA A 99 1.01 23.46 -23.91
CA ALA A 99 0.96 24.43 -22.82
C ALA A 99 -0.44 25.07 -22.68
N GLY A 100 -1.08 25.42 -23.80
CA GLY A 100 -2.41 26.01 -23.79
C GLY A 100 -3.51 25.05 -23.34
N SER A 101 -3.45 23.78 -23.72
CA SER A 101 -4.42 22.76 -23.31
C SER A 101 -4.29 22.44 -21.82
N LEU A 102 -3.07 22.26 -21.33
CA LEU A 102 -2.82 22.02 -19.90
C LEU A 102 -3.17 23.25 -19.04
N ALA A 103 -2.90 24.47 -19.52
CA ALA A 103 -3.32 25.69 -18.82
C ALA A 103 -4.85 25.78 -18.67
N ARG A 104 -5.63 25.37 -19.67
CA ARG A 104 -7.11 25.32 -19.57
C ARG A 104 -7.57 24.25 -18.58
N MET A 105 -6.95 23.07 -18.59
CA MET A 105 -7.21 22.02 -17.61
C MET A 105 -6.94 22.49 -16.17
N TYR A 106 -5.77 23.10 -15.90
CA TYR A 106 -5.47 23.66 -14.58
C TYR A 106 -6.42 24.82 -14.23
N GLY A 107 -6.81 25.63 -15.22
CA GLY A 107 -7.83 26.67 -15.05
C GLY A 107 -9.18 26.11 -14.62
N ALA A 108 -9.63 25.00 -15.20
CA ALA A 108 -10.86 24.32 -14.82
C ALA A 108 -10.80 23.82 -13.37
N PHE A 109 -9.71 23.16 -12.97
CA PHE A 109 -9.51 22.74 -11.58
C PHE A 109 -9.61 23.92 -10.60
N ARG A 110 -8.97 25.05 -10.92
CA ARG A 110 -9.00 26.25 -10.07
C ARG A 110 -10.39 26.89 -9.99
N ALA A 111 -11.12 26.89 -11.10
CA ALA A 111 -12.49 27.38 -11.13
C ALA A 111 -13.42 26.51 -10.27
N PHE A 112 -13.20 25.19 -10.23
CA PHE A 112 -13.94 24.27 -9.38
C PHE A 112 -13.59 24.45 -7.90
N ASN A 113 -12.36 24.87 -7.62
CA ASN A 113 -11.78 24.84 -6.28
C ASN A 113 -11.19 26.19 -5.86
N PRO A 114 -11.97 27.12 -5.28
CA PRO A 114 -11.45 28.39 -4.76
C PRO A 114 -10.34 28.22 -3.71
N ALA A 115 -10.36 27.11 -2.96
CA ALA A 115 -9.33 26.77 -1.97
C ALA A 115 -7.93 26.53 -2.60
N CYS A 116 -7.81 26.42 -3.93
CA CYS A 116 -6.53 26.27 -4.63
C CYS A 116 -5.55 27.41 -4.36
N ALA A 117 -6.02 28.58 -3.93
CA ALA A 117 -5.18 29.69 -3.50
C ALA A 117 -4.35 29.37 -2.25
N GLN A 118 -4.73 28.34 -1.47
CA GLN A 118 -4.04 27.88 -0.27
C GLN A 118 -3.04 26.75 -0.56
N THR A 119 -2.96 26.28 -1.81
CA THR A 119 -2.01 25.24 -2.20
C THR A 119 -0.59 25.81 -2.13
N GLN A 120 0.26 25.14 -1.36
CA GLN A 120 1.65 25.55 -1.10
C GLN A 120 2.64 24.64 -1.80
N LEU A 121 2.28 23.38 -2.04
CA LEU A 121 3.17 22.40 -2.63
C LEU A 121 2.44 21.53 -3.65
N LEU A 122 3.05 21.40 -4.83
CA LEU A 122 2.64 20.54 -5.92
C LEU A 122 3.68 19.45 -6.13
N LEU A 123 3.29 18.20 -5.92
CA LEU A 123 4.12 17.02 -6.14
C LEU A 123 3.83 16.44 -7.51
N VAL A 124 4.86 16.31 -8.34
CA VAL A 124 4.71 15.90 -9.75
C VAL A 124 5.66 14.77 -10.15
N ASP A 125 5.29 14.06 -11.21
CA ASP A 125 6.19 13.15 -11.91
C ASP A 125 7.33 13.92 -12.61
N PRO A 126 8.59 13.42 -12.60
CA PRO A 126 9.66 14.07 -13.35
C PRO A 126 9.39 14.21 -14.87
N ASP A 127 8.58 13.32 -15.47
CA ASP A 127 8.20 13.35 -16.88
C ASP A 127 6.91 14.15 -17.14
N LEU A 128 6.38 14.86 -16.14
CA LEU A 128 5.20 15.69 -16.32
C LEU A 128 5.46 16.75 -17.41
N PRO A 129 4.66 16.80 -18.49
CA PRO A 129 4.85 17.77 -19.56
C PRO A 129 4.46 19.18 -19.10
N GLN A 130 5.11 20.18 -19.69
CA GLN A 130 4.79 21.60 -19.50
C GLN A 130 4.68 22.03 -18.03
N ARG A 131 5.60 21.56 -17.16
CA ARG A 131 5.73 22.02 -15.76
C ARG A 131 5.62 23.55 -15.57
N PRO A 132 6.16 24.41 -16.48
CA PRO A 132 5.93 25.86 -16.38
C PRO A 132 4.45 26.28 -16.43
N ALA A 133 3.59 25.59 -17.19
CA ALA A 133 2.16 25.87 -17.24
C ALA A 133 1.48 25.57 -15.89
N LEU A 134 1.91 24.51 -15.21
CA LEU A 134 1.44 24.19 -13.85
C LEU A 134 1.89 25.28 -12.85
N ALA A 135 3.16 25.67 -12.88
CA ALA A 135 3.67 26.73 -12.01
C ALA A 135 2.97 28.08 -12.24
N GLN A 136 2.65 28.42 -13.50
CA GLN A 136 1.86 29.62 -13.83
C GLN A 136 0.42 29.53 -13.32
N ALA A 137 -0.18 28.33 -13.33
CA ALA A 137 -1.52 28.14 -12.81
C ALA A 137 -1.56 28.28 -11.27
N PHE A 138 -0.49 27.89 -10.57
CA PHE A 138 -0.35 27.94 -9.11
C PHE A 138 0.88 28.74 -8.68
N PRO A 139 0.89 30.07 -8.87
CA PRO A 139 2.10 30.88 -8.68
C PRO A 139 2.57 30.97 -7.22
N ALA A 140 1.69 30.67 -6.26
CA ALA A 140 2.02 30.66 -4.84
C ALA A 140 2.50 29.28 -4.33
N ALA A 141 2.40 28.24 -5.16
CA ALA A 141 2.79 26.88 -4.80
C ALA A 141 4.18 26.56 -5.35
N GLU A 142 4.99 25.89 -4.54
CA GLU A 142 6.23 25.28 -4.99
C GLU A 142 5.92 24.01 -5.79
N VAL A 143 6.65 23.77 -6.89
CA VAL A 143 6.53 22.55 -7.69
C VAL A 143 7.76 21.67 -7.44
N GLN A 144 7.55 20.52 -6.82
CA GLN A 144 8.61 19.56 -6.48
C GLN A 144 8.33 18.17 -7.06
N LEU A 145 9.39 17.37 -7.19
CA LEU A 145 9.24 15.97 -7.57
C LEU A 145 8.62 15.17 -6.41
N SER A 146 7.73 14.26 -6.77
CA SER A 146 7.11 13.35 -5.83
C SER A 146 8.03 12.15 -5.54
N VAL A 147 8.22 11.83 -4.25
CA VAL A 147 8.92 10.58 -3.85
C VAL A 147 8.20 9.35 -4.39
N PHE A 148 6.87 9.36 -4.44
CA PHE A 148 6.09 8.27 -5.03
C PHE A 148 6.48 8.02 -6.50
N HIS A 149 6.48 9.06 -7.33
CA HIS A 149 6.82 8.94 -8.76
C HIS A 149 8.30 8.61 -8.97
N LEU A 150 9.19 9.22 -8.20
CA LEU A 150 10.63 8.94 -8.25
C LEU A 150 10.90 7.46 -7.97
N CYS A 151 10.35 6.92 -6.89
CA CYS A 151 10.58 5.54 -6.49
C CYS A 151 9.92 4.55 -7.44
N LYS A 152 8.72 4.86 -7.96
CA LYS A 152 8.07 4.06 -9.01
C LYS A 152 8.91 4.00 -10.29
N ARG A 153 9.45 5.13 -10.73
CA ARG A 153 10.37 5.18 -11.87
C ARG A 153 11.60 4.35 -11.61
N LEU A 154 12.29 4.57 -10.49
CA LEU A 154 13.50 3.80 -10.15
C LEU A 154 13.21 2.31 -10.13
N GLN A 155 12.13 1.88 -9.48
CA GLN A 155 11.71 0.47 -9.44
C GLN A 155 11.54 -0.11 -10.85
N GLY A 156 10.78 0.58 -11.72
CA GLY A 156 10.55 0.12 -13.09
C GLY A 156 11.84 0.10 -13.93
N GLN A 157 12.73 1.07 -13.74
CA GLN A 157 14.02 1.08 -14.44
C GLN A 157 14.93 -0.04 -13.96
N ILE A 158 15.01 -0.31 -12.64
CA ILE A 158 15.80 -1.41 -12.07
C ILE A 158 15.35 -2.75 -12.64
N GLN A 159 14.04 -2.98 -12.73
CA GLN A 159 13.46 -4.20 -13.31
C GLN A 159 13.82 -4.37 -14.80
N GLN A 160 14.10 -3.27 -15.51
CA GLN A 160 14.53 -3.30 -16.92
C GLN A 160 16.04 -3.51 -17.09
N LEU A 161 16.85 -3.37 -16.04
CA LEU A 161 18.31 -3.48 -16.13
C LEU A 161 18.83 -4.91 -16.30
N THR A 162 17.98 -5.94 -16.22
CA THR A 162 18.38 -7.36 -16.32
C THR A 162 19.58 -7.69 -15.44
N LEU A 163 19.52 -7.27 -14.17
CA LEU A 163 20.59 -7.50 -13.20
C LEU A 163 20.61 -8.97 -12.75
N GLU A 164 21.71 -9.40 -12.14
CA GLU A 164 21.77 -10.70 -11.47
C GLU A 164 20.74 -10.75 -10.32
N GLY A 165 20.03 -11.87 -10.16
CA GLY A 165 18.88 -11.95 -9.26
C GLY A 165 19.16 -11.69 -7.77
N TYR A 166 20.42 -11.78 -7.31
CA TYR A 166 20.79 -11.30 -5.97
C TYR A 166 20.91 -9.77 -5.91
N ALA A 167 21.60 -9.16 -6.89
CA ALA A 167 21.78 -7.71 -6.97
C ALA A 167 20.43 -7.00 -7.14
N GLU A 168 19.54 -7.50 -8.00
CA GLU A 168 18.20 -6.94 -8.18
C GLU A 168 17.40 -6.95 -6.88
N ARG A 169 17.33 -8.10 -6.18
CA ARG A 169 16.63 -8.22 -4.89
C ARG A 169 17.19 -7.26 -3.83
N LEU A 170 18.51 -7.17 -3.74
CA LEU A 170 19.17 -6.27 -2.80
C LEU A 170 18.86 -4.79 -3.09
N ILE A 171 18.87 -4.40 -4.37
CA ILE A 171 18.52 -3.05 -4.81
C ILE A 171 17.05 -2.75 -4.47
N LEU A 172 16.12 -3.66 -4.79
CA LEU A 172 14.69 -3.48 -4.54
C LEU A 172 14.37 -3.42 -3.03
N ALA A 173 15.01 -4.25 -2.21
CA ALA A 173 14.88 -4.21 -0.76
C ALA A 173 15.41 -2.86 -0.20
N THR A 174 16.55 -2.38 -0.70
CA THR A 174 17.11 -1.10 -0.27
C THR A 174 16.24 0.08 -0.74
N LEU A 175 15.63 0.00 -1.92
CA LEU A 175 14.67 0.99 -2.40
C LEU A 175 13.45 1.05 -1.47
N SER A 176 12.91 -0.11 -1.09
CA SER A 176 11.80 -0.24 -0.15
C SER A 176 12.12 0.42 1.20
N ASP A 177 13.28 0.11 1.79
CA ASP A 177 13.74 0.74 3.04
C ASP A 177 13.92 2.26 2.91
N THR A 178 14.38 2.72 1.73
CA THR A 178 14.55 4.15 1.43
C THR A 178 13.20 4.85 1.31
N MET A 179 12.23 4.21 0.64
CA MET A 179 10.87 4.71 0.49
C MET A 179 10.16 4.87 1.83
N TYR A 180 10.20 3.86 2.69
CA TYR A 180 9.38 3.87 3.90
C TYR A 180 10.01 4.63 5.06
N ALA A 181 11.33 4.52 5.25
CA ALA A 181 12.00 5.20 6.36
C ALA A 181 12.53 6.59 5.97
N ALA A 182 12.75 6.87 4.68
CA ALA A 182 13.13 8.18 4.14
C ALA A 182 14.33 8.87 4.82
N THR A 183 15.17 8.12 5.53
CA THR A 183 16.31 8.68 6.25
C THR A 183 17.42 9.06 5.27
N GLU A 184 18.21 10.07 5.63
CA GLU A 184 19.39 10.44 4.85
C GLU A 184 20.37 9.27 4.69
N SER A 185 20.54 8.45 5.74
CA SER A 185 21.37 7.24 5.69
C SER A 185 20.86 6.24 4.66
N ASN A 186 19.55 5.97 4.62
CA ASN A 186 18.99 5.03 3.65
C ASN A 186 19.13 5.54 2.22
N ARG A 187 18.89 6.84 1.99
CA ARG A 187 19.06 7.47 0.67
C ARG A 187 20.50 7.40 0.17
N ARG A 188 21.48 7.73 1.03
CA ARG A 188 22.91 7.62 0.70
C ARG A 188 23.33 6.17 0.45
N LYS A 189 22.81 5.22 1.24
CA LYS A 189 23.04 3.78 1.04
C LYS A 189 22.50 3.34 -0.32
N MET A 190 21.28 3.73 -0.68
CA MET A 190 20.68 3.41 -1.98
C MET A 190 21.49 4.02 -3.14
N HIS A 191 21.89 5.29 -3.03
CA HIS A 191 22.73 5.96 -4.03
C HIS A 191 24.05 5.22 -4.25
N ALA A 192 24.76 4.90 -3.17
CA ALA A 192 26.01 4.14 -3.25
C ALA A 192 25.81 2.76 -3.86
N LEU A 193 24.76 2.06 -3.46
CA LEU A 193 24.47 0.71 -3.92
C LEU A 193 24.14 0.68 -5.43
N LEU A 194 23.35 1.63 -5.93
CA LEU A 194 23.09 1.76 -7.36
C LEU A 194 24.37 2.09 -8.13
N ARG A 195 25.18 3.03 -7.63
CA ARG A 195 26.45 3.41 -8.26
C ARG A 195 27.43 2.23 -8.36
N ASP A 196 27.46 1.37 -7.35
CA ASP A 196 28.42 0.27 -7.27
C ASP A 196 27.96 -0.98 -8.04
N LEU A 197 26.65 -1.22 -8.17
CA LEU A 197 26.09 -2.42 -8.81
C LEU A 197 25.58 -2.22 -10.25
N VAL A 198 25.31 -0.99 -10.68
CA VAL A 198 24.81 -0.69 -12.04
C VAL A 198 25.96 -0.20 -12.91
N THR A 199 25.99 -0.61 -14.18
CA THR A 199 27.05 -0.18 -15.10
C THR A 199 27.05 1.35 -15.27
N PRO A 200 28.23 2.00 -15.33
CA PRO A 200 28.32 3.47 -15.39
C PRO A 200 27.53 4.11 -16.53
N ASP A 201 27.42 3.42 -17.66
CA ASP A 201 26.67 3.78 -18.86
C ASP A 201 25.14 3.79 -18.66
N LEU A 202 24.63 3.05 -17.68
CA LEU A 202 23.20 3.00 -17.36
C LEU A 202 22.83 3.93 -16.19
N LEU A 203 23.79 4.36 -15.37
CA LEU A 203 23.57 5.25 -14.22
C LEU A 203 22.87 6.58 -14.56
N PRO A 204 23.22 7.31 -15.64
CA PRO A 204 22.54 8.56 -15.98
C PRO A 204 21.05 8.38 -16.25
N ARG A 205 20.62 7.20 -16.70
CA ARG A 205 19.21 6.88 -16.96
C ARG A 205 18.40 6.78 -15.66
N LEU A 206 19.05 6.38 -14.57
CA LEU A 206 18.41 6.20 -13.26
C LEU A 206 18.23 7.50 -12.48
N HIS A 207 18.93 8.58 -12.86
CA HIS A 207 18.89 9.86 -12.14
C HIS A 207 19.10 9.69 -10.62
N ILE A 208 20.08 8.87 -10.23
CA ILE A 208 20.29 8.49 -8.82
C ILE A 208 20.55 9.68 -7.90
N ASP A 209 21.03 10.80 -8.43
CA ASP A 209 21.31 12.02 -7.65
C ASP A 209 20.03 12.63 -7.04
N TRP A 210 18.83 12.34 -7.55
CA TRP A 210 17.57 12.71 -6.90
C TRP A 210 17.37 12.04 -5.54
N LEU A 211 18.09 10.94 -5.25
CA LEU A 211 18.11 10.35 -3.91
C LEU A 211 18.80 11.29 -2.89
N LEU A 212 19.75 12.09 -3.35
CA LEU A 212 20.54 12.99 -2.50
C LEU A 212 19.94 14.40 -2.37
N ASP A 213 18.89 14.72 -3.14
CA ASP A 213 18.23 16.02 -3.08
C ASP A 213 17.31 16.12 -1.86
N ASP A 214 17.71 16.86 -0.84
CA ASP A 214 16.93 17.02 0.39
C ASP A 214 15.56 17.68 0.18
N GLY A 215 15.41 18.53 -0.84
CA GLY A 215 14.15 19.21 -1.14
C GLY A 215 13.04 18.22 -1.50
N ILE A 216 13.37 17.22 -2.31
CA ILE A 216 12.43 16.16 -2.73
C ILE A 216 11.91 15.35 -1.53
N TRP A 217 12.80 15.06 -0.57
CA TRP A 217 12.49 14.17 0.55
C TRP A 217 11.99 14.90 1.80
N ALA A 218 12.07 16.24 1.83
CA ALA A 218 11.73 17.07 3.00
C ALA A 218 10.28 16.88 3.46
N THR A 219 9.32 16.77 2.54
CA THR A 219 7.91 16.57 2.90
C THR A 219 7.63 15.10 3.24
N HIS A 220 8.43 14.16 2.71
CA HIS A 220 8.23 12.73 2.90
C HIS A 220 8.77 12.23 4.24
N ARG A 221 9.90 12.76 4.71
CA ARG A 221 10.54 12.42 6.01
C ARG A 221 9.69 12.74 7.24
N GLU A 222 8.68 13.59 7.10
CA GLU A 222 7.76 13.93 8.20
C GLU A 222 6.81 12.77 8.52
N ARG A 223 6.64 11.82 7.59
CA ARG A 223 5.82 10.62 7.81
C ARG A 223 6.60 9.58 8.61
N THR A 224 5.89 8.91 9.51
CA THR A 224 6.39 7.68 10.12
C THR A 224 6.46 6.55 9.09
N TRP A 225 7.21 5.50 9.42
CA TRP A 225 7.34 4.31 8.56
C TRP A 225 5.97 3.70 8.19
N GLY A 226 5.07 3.58 9.16
CA GLY A 226 3.71 3.08 8.93
C GLY A 226 2.89 4.00 8.01
N GLU A 227 2.91 5.31 8.26
CA GLU A 227 2.20 6.28 7.42
C GLU A 227 2.72 6.30 5.98
N SER A 228 4.04 6.15 5.78
CA SER A 228 4.65 6.04 4.46
C SER A 228 4.15 4.81 3.69
N ILE A 229 4.03 3.66 4.37
CA ILE A 229 3.48 2.44 3.76
C ILE A 229 2.04 2.67 3.30
N TYR A 230 1.18 3.17 4.19
CA TYR A 230 -0.23 3.42 3.86
C TYR A 230 -0.37 4.45 2.74
N TYR A 231 0.36 5.57 2.84
CA TYR A 231 0.33 6.63 1.83
C TYR A 231 0.74 6.14 0.44
N LEU A 232 1.89 5.45 0.34
CA LEU A 232 2.41 4.99 -0.95
C LEU A 232 1.56 3.87 -1.54
N ARG A 233 1.06 2.95 -0.70
CA ARG A 233 0.16 1.88 -1.12
C ARG A 233 -1.17 2.45 -1.62
N ASP A 234 -1.75 3.41 -0.90
CA ASP A 234 -3.01 4.06 -1.29
C ASP A 234 -2.86 4.76 -2.64
N LEU A 235 -1.77 5.51 -2.83
CA LEU A 235 -1.44 6.15 -4.10
C LEU A 235 -1.29 5.13 -5.22
N GLU A 236 -0.54 4.04 -4.99
CA GLU A 236 -0.36 3.00 -5.99
C GLU A 236 -1.69 2.40 -6.44
N MET A 237 -2.50 1.93 -5.49
CA MET A 237 -3.78 1.29 -5.77
C MET A 237 -4.70 2.22 -6.56
N VAL A 238 -4.84 3.49 -6.12
CA VAL A 238 -5.74 4.43 -6.79
C VAL A 238 -5.23 4.83 -8.18
N THR A 239 -3.93 5.06 -8.34
CA THR A 239 -3.38 5.44 -9.66
C THR A 239 -3.46 4.28 -10.63
N GLN A 240 -3.21 3.05 -10.18
CA GLN A 240 -3.30 1.85 -11.01
C GLN A 240 -4.75 1.58 -11.42
N GLU A 241 -5.68 1.56 -10.46
CA GLU A 241 -7.10 1.32 -10.69
C GLU A 241 -7.71 2.31 -11.68
N LEU A 242 -7.43 3.61 -11.53
CA LEU A 242 -7.92 4.63 -12.46
C LEU A 242 -7.25 4.55 -13.82
N SER A 243 -5.98 4.16 -13.88
CA SER A 243 -5.26 3.95 -15.15
C SER A 243 -5.84 2.77 -15.93
N GLU A 244 -6.19 1.67 -15.26
CA GLU A 244 -6.81 0.49 -15.86
C GLU A 244 -8.22 0.80 -16.39
N VAL A 245 -9.05 1.47 -15.57
CA VAL A 245 -10.40 1.92 -15.98
C VAL A 245 -10.31 2.86 -17.18
N PHE A 246 -9.36 3.78 -17.18
CA PHE A 246 -9.12 4.68 -18.31
C PHE A 246 -8.69 3.92 -19.56
N SER A 247 -7.83 2.91 -19.40
CA SER A 247 -7.27 2.12 -20.49
C SER A 247 -8.27 1.16 -21.16
N ALA A 248 -9.33 0.78 -20.44
CA ALA A 248 -10.39 -0.05 -20.98
C ALA A 248 -11.35 0.70 -21.94
N GLY A 249 -11.39 2.04 -21.88
CA GLY A 249 -12.32 2.84 -22.67
C GLY A 249 -11.86 3.07 -24.11
N LEU A 250 -12.75 2.82 -25.08
CA LEU A 250 -12.47 3.02 -26.51
C LEU A 250 -12.73 4.48 -26.98
N SER A 251 -13.51 5.26 -26.22
CA SER A 251 -13.84 6.66 -26.49
C SER A 251 -13.80 7.50 -25.22
N LEU A 252 -13.76 8.84 -25.34
CA LEU A 252 -13.65 9.74 -24.19
C LEU A 252 -14.91 9.65 -23.31
N GLU A 253 -16.06 9.58 -23.96
CA GLU A 253 -17.37 9.39 -23.36
C GLU A 253 -17.43 8.07 -22.57
N SER A 254 -16.88 7.00 -23.12
CA SER A 254 -16.78 5.70 -22.44
C SER A 254 -15.86 5.78 -21.23
N CYS A 255 -14.67 6.36 -21.37
CA CYS A 255 -13.72 6.54 -20.27
C CYS A 255 -14.35 7.32 -19.11
N ILE A 256 -15.01 8.45 -19.40
CA ILE A 256 -15.67 9.27 -18.37
C ILE A 256 -16.82 8.51 -17.70
N THR A 257 -17.62 7.79 -18.49
CA THR A 257 -18.73 7.01 -17.95
C THR A 257 -18.22 5.91 -17.03
N SER A 258 -17.19 5.17 -17.44
CA SER A 258 -16.56 4.14 -16.62
C SER A 258 -15.94 4.71 -15.34
N LEU A 259 -15.25 5.85 -15.42
CA LEU A 259 -14.70 6.54 -14.25
C LEU A 259 -15.82 7.01 -13.31
N ALA A 260 -16.88 7.63 -13.83
CA ALA A 260 -17.99 8.11 -13.03
C ALA A 260 -18.76 6.97 -12.35
N GLN A 261 -19.05 5.87 -13.07
CA GLN A 261 -19.68 4.68 -12.52
C GLN A 261 -18.81 4.02 -11.44
N HIS A 262 -17.50 3.94 -11.68
CA HIS A 262 -16.56 3.41 -10.72
C HIS A 262 -16.60 4.18 -9.38
N TYR A 263 -16.66 5.52 -9.44
CA TYR A 263 -16.80 6.36 -8.25
C TYR A 263 -18.17 6.26 -7.57
N GLN A 264 -19.24 5.96 -8.31
CA GLN A 264 -20.58 5.81 -7.75
C GLN A 264 -20.81 4.46 -7.08
N ASN A 265 -20.18 3.40 -7.58
CA ASN A 265 -20.41 2.03 -7.13
C ASN A 265 -19.57 1.63 -5.90
N LYS A 266 -18.66 2.48 -5.41
CA LYS A 266 -17.96 2.26 -4.14
C LYS A 266 -18.78 2.86 -3.00
N PRO A 267 -19.17 2.07 -1.96
CA PRO A 267 -19.91 2.60 -0.84
C PRO A 267 -19.07 3.66 -0.11
N VAL A 268 -19.60 4.88 -0.07
CA VAL A 268 -19.08 5.97 0.75
C VAL A 268 -19.41 5.62 2.20
N SER A 269 -18.40 5.52 3.06
CA SER A 269 -18.62 5.38 4.50
C SER A 269 -19.45 6.55 5.03
N PRO A 270 -20.31 6.34 6.04
CA PRO A 270 -21.40 7.26 6.36
C PRO A 270 -20.92 8.50 7.12
N TRP A 271 -20.35 9.48 6.42
CA TRP A 271 -20.04 10.81 6.98
C TRP A 271 -20.44 11.98 6.06
N SER A 272 -21.34 11.76 5.09
CA SER A 272 -21.83 12.82 4.21
C SER A 272 -22.94 13.69 4.84
N SER A 273 -23.32 13.46 6.10
CA SER A 273 -24.47 14.14 6.72
C SER A 273 -24.20 14.52 8.18
N LEU A 274 -23.32 15.49 8.45
CA LEU A 274 -23.32 16.17 9.75
C LEU A 274 -23.16 17.69 9.59
N ASP A 275 -24.24 18.38 9.94
CA ASP A 275 -24.30 19.83 10.17
C ASP A 275 -23.40 20.23 11.35
N PRO A 276 -22.80 21.44 11.36
CA PRO A 276 -21.88 21.88 12.40
C PRO A 276 -22.64 22.55 13.54
N SER A 277 -23.17 21.77 14.49
CA SER A 277 -23.52 22.33 15.80
C SER A 277 -23.49 21.28 16.89
N TRP A 278 -22.48 21.37 17.76
CA TRP A 278 -22.46 20.65 19.03
C TRP A 278 -22.85 21.61 20.15
N PRO A 279 -23.78 21.21 21.02
CA PRO A 279 -23.59 21.46 22.43
C PRO A 279 -23.61 20.15 23.23
N ALA A 280 -22.72 20.11 24.22
CA ALA A 280 -22.56 19.00 25.13
C ALA A 280 -23.81 18.75 25.98
N ALA A 281 -24.35 17.53 25.95
CA ALA A 281 -25.03 16.93 27.10
C ALA A 281 -25.29 15.43 26.90
N LYS A 282 -24.75 14.64 27.85
CA LYS A 282 -25.26 13.39 28.43
C LYS A 282 -25.75 12.26 27.51
N LEU A 283 -24.98 11.17 27.54
CA LEU A 283 -25.42 9.81 27.25
C LEU A 283 -26.73 9.50 27.97
N GLU A 284 -27.76 9.14 27.20
CA GLU A 284 -28.62 8.01 27.53
C GLU A 284 -28.80 7.17 26.26
N ALA A 285 -28.52 5.88 26.40
CA ALA A 285 -28.63 4.88 25.35
C ALA A 285 -30.09 4.70 24.98
N THR A 286 -30.37 4.67 23.67
CA THR A 286 -31.60 4.07 23.16
C THR A 286 -31.20 3.21 21.97
N GLU A 287 -31.28 1.91 22.19
CA GLU A 287 -30.98 0.86 21.22
C GLU A 287 -31.97 0.93 20.05
N ASN A 288 -31.43 0.83 18.83
CA ASN A 288 -32.17 0.45 17.64
C ASN A 288 -31.49 -0.79 17.00
N PRO A 289 -32.25 -1.69 16.35
CA PRO A 289 -31.85 -3.08 16.17
C PRO A 289 -31.20 -3.30 14.80
N GLU A 290 -29.87 -3.15 14.72
CA GLU A 290 -29.03 -3.68 13.64
C GLU A 290 -27.81 -4.46 14.18
N GLY A 291 -27.85 -4.88 15.45
CA GLY A 291 -26.69 -5.41 16.19
C GLY A 291 -26.41 -6.92 16.08
N ASP A 292 -27.30 -7.72 15.49
CA ASP A 292 -27.17 -9.19 15.62
C ASP A 292 -26.08 -9.81 14.72
N SER A 293 -25.84 -9.30 13.51
CA SER A 293 -24.85 -9.93 12.60
C SER A 293 -23.41 -9.65 13.06
N ASP A 294 -23.09 -8.39 13.34
CA ASP A 294 -21.73 -7.99 13.71
C ASP A 294 -21.33 -8.51 15.10
N GLU A 295 -22.29 -8.66 16.02
CA GLU A 295 -22.03 -9.22 17.33
C GLU A 295 -21.77 -10.75 17.28
N ILE A 296 -22.46 -11.47 16.40
CA ILE A 296 -22.26 -12.91 16.20
C ILE A 296 -20.90 -13.19 15.53
N ASP A 297 -20.51 -12.38 14.55
CA ASP A 297 -19.23 -12.54 13.86
C ASP A 297 -18.06 -12.22 14.81
N ARG A 298 -18.17 -11.15 15.62
CA ARG A 298 -17.18 -10.83 16.65
C ARG A 298 -17.06 -11.92 17.72
N ARG A 299 -18.17 -12.55 18.13
CA ARG A 299 -18.16 -13.68 19.07
C ARG A 299 -17.49 -14.91 18.47
N THR A 300 -17.71 -15.19 17.19
CA THR A 300 -17.10 -16.31 16.46
C THR A 300 -15.58 -16.13 16.37
N GLU A 301 -15.13 -14.92 16.04
CA GLU A 301 -13.71 -14.58 15.98
C GLU A 301 -12.98 -14.77 17.32
N GLU A 302 -13.59 -14.30 18.42
CA GLU A 302 -13.00 -14.47 19.75
C GLU A 302 -12.94 -15.95 20.17
N CYS A 303 -13.94 -16.75 19.79
CA CYS A 303 -13.91 -18.21 19.98
C CYS A 303 -12.76 -18.87 19.20
N ILE A 304 -12.49 -18.43 17.96
CA ILE A 304 -11.36 -18.94 17.16
C ILE A 304 -10.03 -18.54 17.81
N LYS A 305 -9.86 -17.26 18.20
CA LYS A 305 -8.65 -16.78 18.91
C LYS A 305 -8.39 -17.55 20.20
N GLN A 306 -9.44 -17.81 20.97
CA GLN A 306 -9.34 -18.56 22.21
C GLN A 306 -8.94 -20.01 21.96
N SER A 307 -9.57 -20.69 21.00
CA SER A 307 -9.20 -22.07 20.63
C SER A 307 -7.75 -22.20 20.14
N LEU A 308 -7.25 -21.21 19.39
CA LEU A 308 -5.85 -21.14 18.97
C LEU A 308 -4.89 -21.04 20.17
N ARG A 309 -5.24 -20.22 21.17
CA ARG A 309 -4.43 -20.06 22.38
C ARG A 309 -4.47 -21.30 23.27
N ASP A 310 -5.59 -22.00 23.31
CA ASP A 310 -5.77 -23.14 24.21
C ASP A 310 -5.14 -24.43 23.65
N ILE A 311 -5.18 -24.61 22.33
CA ILE A 311 -4.75 -25.84 21.66
C ILE A 311 -3.30 -25.74 21.16
N CYS A 312 -2.91 -24.62 20.54
CA CYS A 312 -1.59 -24.49 19.93
C CYS A 312 -0.51 -24.20 20.98
N THR A 313 0.71 -24.67 20.74
CA THR A 313 1.90 -24.13 21.40
C THR A 313 1.98 -22.62 21.15
N GLU A 314 2.58 -21.88 22.07
CA GLU A 314 2.58 -20.42 22.02
C GLU A 314 3.10 -19.84 20.69
N PRO A 315 4.17 -20.39 20.06
CA PRO A 315 4.61 -19.95 18.74
C PRO A 315 3.60 -20.26 17.61
N ALA A 316 2.96 -21.44 17.64
CA ALA A 316 1.96 -21.82 16.66
C ALA A 316 0.69 -20.99 16.78
N ALA A 317 0.25 -20.69 18.01
CA ALA A 317 -0.86 -19.78 18.27
C ALA A 317 -0.57 -18.40 17.66
N TRP A 318 0.65 -17.90 17.82
CA TRP A 318 1.05 -16.59 17.32
C TRP A 318 0.98 -16.49 15.79
N LEU A 319 1.53 -17.48 15.08
CA LEU A 319 1.52 -17.53 13.61
C LEU A 319 0.09 -17.63 13.05
N CYS A 320 -0.76 -18.45 13.67
CA CYS A 320 -2.15 -18.55 13.26
C CYS A 320 -2.97 -17.29 13.60
N LEU A 321 -2.65 -16.60 14.71
CA LEU A 321 -3.29 -15.33 15.06
C LEU A 321 -2.90 -14.20 14.09
N SER A 322 -1.65 -14.19 13.58
CA SER A 322 -1.27 -13.25 12.51
C SER A 322 -2.00 -13.53 11.20
N GLU A 323 -2.18 -14.81 10.83
CA GLU A 323 -3.00 -15.17 9.65
C GLU A 323 -4.48 -14.79 9.85
N LEU A 324 -5.04 -14.99 11.05
CA LEU A 324 -6.42 -14.58 11.37
C LEU A 324 -6.61 -13.06 11.27
N ALA A 325 -5.62 -12.27 11.71
CA ALA A 325 -5.67 -10.82 11.62
C ALA A 325 -5.69 -10.32 10.15
N VAL A 326 -5.14 -11.10 9.21
CA VAL A 326 -5.22 -10.82 7.77
C VAL A 326 -6.62 -11.15 7.24
N VAL A 327 -7.19 -12.29 7.64
CA VAL A 327 -8.56 -12.72 7.28
C VAL A 327 -9.58 -11.66 7.72
N GLN A 328 -9.43 -11.10 8.91
CA GLN A 328 -10.31 -10.05 9.46
C GLN A 328 -10.31 -8.75 8.66
N LYS A 329 -9.27 -8.49 7.86
CA LYS A 329 -9.09 -7.26 7.09
C LYS A 329 -9.30 -7.44 5.59
N SER A 330 -9.68 -8.65 5.16
CA SER A 330 -9.75 -9.05 3.75
C SER A 330 -11.17 -9.42 3.33
N VAL A 331 -11.54 -9.10 2.09
CA VAL A 331 -12.79 -9.59 1.45
C VAL A 331 -12.58 -11.05 1.06
N GLN A 332 -13.53 -11.92 1.39
CA GLN A 332 -13.44 -13.37 1.21
C GLN A 332 -14.47 -13.83 0.19
N LEU A 333 -14.04 -14.58 -0.83
CA LEU A 333 -14.95 -15.28 -1.76
C LEU A 333 -14.78 -16.79 -1.54
N ILE A 334 -15.88 -17.46 -1.20
CA ILE A 334 -15.90 -18.89 -0.88
C ILE A 334 -16.81 -19.60 -1.90
N GLY A 335 -16.22 -20.45 -2.74
CA GLY A 335 -16.92 -21.31 -3.70
C GLY A 335 -16.93 -22.77 -3.24
N THR A 336 -18.08 -23.43 -3.30
CA THR A 336 -18.24 -24.84 -2.88
C THR A 336 -18.15 -25.79 -4.08
N GLY A 337 -17.20 -26.74 -4.05
CA GLY A 337 -17.15 -27.92 -4.92
C GLY A 337 -17.55 -29.21 -4.18
N GLU A 338 -17.65 -30.35 -4.89
CA GLU A 338 -18.15 -31.62 -4.33
C GLU A 338 -17.32 -32.16 -3.14
N ASP A 339 -15.99 -31.93 -3.12
CA ASP A 339 -15.08 -32.41 -2.07
C ASP A 339 -14.13 -31.33 -1.49
N ALA A 340 -14.21 -30.07 -1.95
CA ALA A 340 -13.33 -29.01 -1.46
C ALA A 340 -13.93 -27.60 -1.54
N LEU A 341 -13.47 -26.72 -0.65
CA LEU A 341 -13.77 -25.27 -0.66
C LEU A 341 -12.69 -24.53 -1.44
N SER A 342 -13.09 -23.79 -2.48
CA SER A 342 -12.22 -22.80 -3.11
C SER A 342 -12.37 -21.49 -2.34
N ILE A 343 -11.29 -21.04 -1.70
CA ILE A 343 -11.28 -19.84 -0.88
C ILE A 343 -10.30 -18.86 -1.51
N GLN A 344 -10.81 -17.69 -1.86
CA GLN A 344 -10.01 -16.57 -2.32
C GLN A 344 -9.96 -15.52 -1.21
N VAL A 345 -8.77 -15.35 -0.63
CA VAL A 345 -8.45 -14.30 0.35
C VAL A 345 -7.26 -13.53 -0.23
N LEU A 346 -7.52 -12.31 -0.74
CA LEU A 346 -6.58 -11.55 -1.60
C LEU A 346 -6.38 -12.22 -2.98
N GLU A 347 -5.29 -11.91 -3.68
CA GLU A 347 -5.04 -12.23 -5.10
C GLU A 347 -4.93 -13.74 -5.42
N ASP A 348 -4.78 -14.61 -4.40
CA ASP A 348 -4.56 -16.05 -4.58
C ASP A 348 -5.78 -16.89 -4.18
N ALA A 349 -6.18 -17.81 -5.07
CA ALA A 349 -7.23 -18.79 -4.81
C ALA A 349 -6.60 -20.13 -4.38
N HIS A 350 -7.04 -20.66 -3.23
CA HIS A 350 -6.55 -21.93 -2.70
C HIS A 350 -7.69 -22.87 -2.31
N THR A 351 -7.38 -24.17 -2.35
CA THR A 351 -8.34 -25.22 -2.08
C THR A 351 -8.13 -25.72 -0.65
N VAL A 352 -9.21 -25.75 0.14
CA VAL A 352 -9.25 -26.30 1.50
C VAL A 352 -10.08 -27.58 1.48
N ASP A 353 -9.55 -28.63 2.11
CA ASP A 353 -10.25 -29.91 2.25
C ASP A 353 -11.50 -29.75 3.14
N LEU A 354 -12.66 -30.15 2.60
CA LEU A 354 -13.93 -30.14 3.34
C LEU A 354 -13.94 -31.14 4.49
N LYS A 355 -13.17 -32.23 4.39
CA LYS A 355 -13.07 -33.24 5.44
C LYS A 355 -12.01 -32.85 6.47
N GLY A 356 -12.48 -32.17 7.52
CA GLY A 356 -11.68 -31.91 8.72
C GLY A 356 -10.90 -30.60 8.71
N LEU A 357 -10.95 -29.81 7.62
CA LEU A 357 -10.37 -28.45 7.52
C LEU A 357 -8.89 -28.39 7.93
N SER A 358 -8.15 -29.49 7.79
CA SER A 358 -6.76 -29.62 8.26
C SER A 358 -5.71 -29.37 7.18
N SER A 359 -6.12 -29.39 5.90
CA SER A 359 -5.22 -29.23 4.76
C SER A 359 -5.67 -28.16 3.78
N CYS A 360 -4.69 -27.44 3.24
CA CYS A 360 -4.87 -26.40 2.25
C CYS A 360 -3.72 -26.42 1.23
N THR A 361 -4.02 -26.12 -0.04
CA THR A 361 -3.00 -26.05 -1.10
C THR A 361 -2.05 -24.85 -0.99
N CYS A 362 -2.27 -23.95 -0.04
CA CYS A 362 -1.39 -22.79 0.16
C CYS A 362 -0.06 -23.18 0.81
N HIS A 363 0.99 -22.43 0.47
CA HIS A 363 2.34 -22.67 0.95
C HIS A 363 2.44 -22.73 2.49
N PHE A 364 1.74 -21.84 3.19
CA PHE A 364 1.77 -21.77 4.65
C PHE A 364 1.32 -23.09 5.30
N ASN A 365 0.21 -23.67 4.86
CA ASN A 365 -0.26 -24.94 5.41
C ASN A 365 0.63 -26.11 5.01
N GLN A 366 1.13 -26.13 3.77
CA GLN A 366 2.02 -27.20 3.29
C GLN A 366 3.33 -27.26 4.07
N VAL A 367 3.88 -26.09 4.46
CA VAL A 367 5.16 -26.00 5.17
C VAL A 367 4.98 -26.14 6.68
N PHE A 368 4.08 -25.35 7.27
CA PHE A 368 3.96 -25.29 8.72
C PHE A 368 3.00 -26.33 9.29
N GLN A 369 2.14 -26.93 8.45
CA GLN A 369 1.04 -27.82 8.89
C GLN A 369 0.18 -27.17 9.97
N LEU A 370 0.01 -25.86 9.86
CA LEU A 370 -0.79 -25.01 10.74
C LEU A 370 -2.01 -24.46 9.96
N PRO A 371 -3.09 -24.06 10.67
CA PRO A 371 -4.20 -23.31 10.10
C PRO A 371 -3.69 -22.04 9.42
N CYS A 372 -3.82 -21.99 8.10
CA CYS A 372 -3.53 -20.82 7.27
C CYS A 372 -4.74 -19.88 7.21
N ARG A 373 -4.57 -18.69 6.64
CA ARG A 373 -5.69 -17.75 6.39
C ARG A 373 -6.90 -18.37 5.67
N HIS A 374 -6.70 -19.32 4.76
CA HIS A 374 -7.81 -19.97 4.05
C HIS A 374 -8.61 -20.91 4.97
N ILE A 375 -7.92 -21.71 5.79
CA ILE A 375 -8.56 -22.58 6.80
C ILE A 375 -9.29 -21.73 7.84
N LEU A 376 -8.67 -20.63 8.27
CA LEU A 376 -9.25 -19.70 9.25
C LEU A 376 -10.46 -18.95 8.68
N ALA A 377 -10.45 -18.58 7.39
CA ALA A 377 -11.59 -18.02 6.68
C ALA A 377 -12.75 -19.03 6.60
N ALA A 378 -12.47 -20.31 6.30
CA ALA A 378 -13.48 -21.37 6.32
C ALA A 378 -14.10 -21.55 7.71
N LEU A 379 -13.28 -21.59 8.76
CA LEU A 379 -13.74 -21.70 10.14
C LEU A 379 -14.62 -20.53 10.55
N ASN A 380 -14.25 -19.30 10.15
CA ASN A 380 -15.02 -18.10 10.44
C ASN A 380 -16.38 -18.11 9.72
N SER A 381 -16.39 -18.49 8.43
CA SER A 381 -17.63 -18.61 7.63
C SER A 381 -18.57 -19.70 8.16
N ASP A 382 -18.02 -20.84 8.60
CA ASP A 382 -18.80 -21.97 9.13
C ASP A 382 -19.14 -21.84 10.62
N ARG A 383 -18.68 -20.76 11.29
CA ARG A 383 -18.80 -20.54 12.74
C ARG A 383 -18.27 -21.71 13.58
N LYS A 384 -17.14 -22.27 13.17
CA LYS A 384 -16.45 -23.38 13.84
C LYS A 384 -15.18 -22.90 14.53
N THR A 385 -14.82 -23.56 15.62
CA THR A 385 -13.54 -23.35 16.32
C THR A 385 -12.53 -24.41 15.94
N LEU A 386 -11.26 -24.12 16.19
CA LEU A 386 -10.18 -25.07 15.95
C LEU A 386 -10.35 -26.31 16.82
N GLN A 387 -10.23 -27.49 16.21
CA GLN A 387 -10.20 -28.77 16.92
C GLN A 387 -8.76 -29.31 16.96
N PRO A 388 -8.35 -30.02 18.02
CA PRO A 388 -6.99 -30.56 18.15
C PRO A 388 -6.57 -31.45 16.97
N GLU A 389 -7.52 -32.17 16.38
CA GLU A 389 -7.30 -33.09 15.25
C GLU A 389 -6.92 -32.35 13.96
N MET A 390 -7.14 -31.04 13.89
CA MET A 390 -6.77 -30.18 12.77
C MET A 390 -5.28 -29.82 12.77
N LEU A 391 -4.55 -30.17 13.83
CA LEU A 391 -3.15 -29.83 14.06
C LEU A 391 -2.26 -31.06 14.18
N SER A 392 -1.07 -30.98 13.60
CA SER A 392 0.00 -31.95 13.88
C SER A 392 0.38 -31.91 15.37
N ARG A 393 0.64 -33.09 15.97
CA ARG A 393 0.93 -33.24 17.41
C ARG A 393 2.08 -32.36 17.91
N GLN A 394 3.03 -32.01 17.04
CA GLN A 394 4.17 -31.13 17.35
C GLN A 394 3.76 -29.70 17.74
N TRP A 395 2.59 -29.26 17.31
CA TRP A 395 2.06 -27.91 17.57
C TRP A 395 1.00 -27.88 18.65
N GLN A 396 0.66 -29.01 19.26
CA GLN A 396 -0.33 -29.09 20.33
C GLN A 396 0.33 -28.90 21.70
N LYS A 397 -0.30 -28.10 22.57
CA LYS A 397 0.12 -27.95 23.96
C LYS A 397 0.08 -29.30 24.70
N GLY A 398 1.18 -29.63 25.39
CA GLY A 398 1.29 -30.83 26.23
C GLY A 398 1.80 -32.11 25.54
N SER A 399 2.12 -32.07 24.25
CA SER A 399 2.36 -33.28 23.44
C SER A 399 3.81 -33.82 23.41
N GLY A 400 4.77 -33.31 24.19
CA GLY A 400 6.14 -33.82 24.09
C GLY A 400 7.16 -33.34 25.11
N ALA A 401 7.02 -33.75 26.38
CA ALA A 401 8.05 -33.52 27.40
C ALA A 401 9.32 -34.40 27.25
N HIS A 402 9.37 -35.36 26.31
CA HIS A 402 10.50 -36.32 26.24
C HIS A 402 11.18 -36.53 24.88
N GLN A 403 10.73 -35.89 23.80
CA GLN A 403 11.36 -36.06 22.46
C GLN A 403 11.94 -34.77 21.85
N ALA A 404 11.86 -33.63 22.54
CA ALA A 404 12.17 -32.31 21.97
C ALA A 404 13.67 -32.00 21.74
N ARG A 405 14.60 -32.90 22.09
CA ARG A 405 16.05 -32.60 22.05
C ARG A 405 16.73 -32.89 20.71
N ARG A 406 16.08 -33.65 19.81
CA ARG A 406 16.69 -34.07 18.54
C ARG A 406 16.00 -33.46 17.31
N ASP A 407 14.68 -33.34 17.34
CA ASP A 407 13.88 -32.87 16.21
C ASP A 407 13.86 -31.33 16.06
N SER A 408 14.24 -30.59 17.11
CA SER A 408 14.32 -29.12 17.10
C SER A 408 15.41 -28.57 16.18
N ALA A 409 16.51 -29.31 16.01
CA ALA A 409 17.63 -28.86 15.17
C ALA A 409 17.33 -29.06 13.67
N ASP A 410 16.61 -30.13 13.32
CA ASP A 410 16.26 -30.46 11.94
C ASP A 410 15.12 -29.56 11.41
N GLY A 411 14.13 -29.23 12.25
CA GLY A 411 13.06 -28.29 11.89
C GLY A 411 13.56 -26.86 11.66
N LEU A 412 14.53 -26.40 12.46
CA LEU A 412 15.19 -25.10 12.25
C LEU A 412 15.98 -25.04 10.94
N LEU A 413 16.60 -26.16 10.56
CA LEU A 413 17.40 -26.28 9.33
C LEU A 413 16.53 -26.30 8.06
N GLU A 414 15.32 -26.85 8.11
CA GLU A 414 14.35 -26.75 7.02
C GLU A 414 13.76 -25.35 6.89
N ILE A 415 13.43 -24.71 8.01
CA ILE A 415 12.97 -23.32 8.05
C ILE A 415 14.02 -22.42 7.38
N LEU A 416 15.29 -22.52 7.77
CA LEU A 416 16.37 -21.72 7.18
C LEU A 416 16.64 -21.99 5.68
N LYS A 417 16.14 -23.10 5.10
CA LYS A 417 16.42 -23.52 3.72
C LYS A 417 15.30 -23.24 2.70
N SER A 418 14.08 -22.94 3.13
CA SER A 418 12.98 -22.59 2.20
C SER A 418 13.21 -21.20 1.57
N SER A 419 12.60 -20.88 0.43
CA SER A 419 12.75 -19.56 -0.21
C SER A 419 11.72 -18.58 0.35
N TRP A 420 12.18 -17.52 1.03
CA TRP A 420 11.38 -16.63 1.89
C TRP A 420 10.88 -15.34 1.20
N ASN A 421 9.83 -14.73 1.76
CA ASN A 421 9.30 -13.39 1.43
C ASN A 421 9.31 -12.48 2.70
N GLU A 422 9.46 -11.15 2.55
CA GLU A 422 10.66 -10.50 3.14
C GLU A 422 10.59 -9.47 4.30
N SER A 423 9.48 -9.19 5.03
CA SER A 423 9.57 -8.13 6.08
C SER A 423 8.86 -8.34 7.42
N LEU A 424 7.67 -8.95 7.48
CA LEU A 424 7.00 -9.21 8.77
C LEU A 424 7.68 -10.36 9.54
N ASP A 425 8.11 -11.38 8.81
CA ASP A 425 8.68 -12.61 9.36
C ASP A 425 10.10 -12.43 9.89
N LYS A 426 10.89 -11.48 9.36
CA LYS A 426 12.26 -11.24 9.82
C LYS A 426 12.30 -10.63 11.22
N SER A 427 11.41 -9.69 11.56
CA SER A 427 11.41 -9.08 12.91
C SER A 427 10.93 -10.06 13.98
N LEU A 428 9.93 -10.88 13.64
CA LEU A 428 9.37 -11.91 14.51
C LEU A 428 10.36 -13.07 14.69
N LEU A 429 11.05 -13.48 13.64
CA LEU A 429 12.08 -14.51 13.71
C LEU A 429 13.33 -14.01 14.45
N VAL A 430 13.73 -12.74 14.25
CA VAL A 430 14.84 -12.15 15.04
C VAL A 430 14.47 -12.04 16.51
N SER A 431 13.22 -11.65 16.82
CA SER A 431 12.73 -11.65 18.21
C SER A 431 12.72 -13.05 18.79
N PHE A 432 12.20 -14.04 18.05
CA PHE A 432 12.18 -15.45 18.44
C PHE A 432 13.59 -16.02 18.65
N LEU A 433 14.50 -15.81 17.69
CA LEU A 433 15.89 -16.25 17.81
C LEU A 433 16.59 -15.54 18.97
N THR A 434 16.33 -14.26 19.19
CA THR A 434 16.91 -13.50 20.31
C THR A 434 16.41 -14.03 21.64
N GLU A 435 15.12 -14.34 21.75
CA GLU A 435 14.50 -14.86 22.96
C GLU A 435 14.90 -16.32 23.23
N GLU A 436 14.98 -17.14 22.19
CA GLU A 436 15.42 -18.53 22.27
C GLU A 436 16.92 -18.62 22.57
N ILE A 437 17.76 -17.77 21.96
CA ILE A 437 19.17 -17.64 22.34
C ILE A 437 19.26 -17.17 23.79
N SER A 438 18.48 -16.16 24.21
CA SER A 438 18.46 -15.70 25.60
C SER A 438 18.06 -16.82 26.58
N ARG A 439 17.09 -17.65 26.20
CA ARG A 439 16.65 -18.83 26.96
C ARG A 439 17.69 -19.93 26.99
N LEU A 440 18.41 -20.17 25.90
CA LEU A 440 19.51 -21.14 25.87
C LEU A 440 20.71 -20.63 26.68
N LEU A 441 20.93 -19.31 26.72
CA LEU A 441 21.97 -18.66 27.50
C LEU A 441 21.68 -18.67 29.01
N THR A 442 20.41 -18.58 29.44
CA THR A 442 20.06 -18.71 30.86
C THR A 442 20.31 -20.11 31.43
N HIS A 443 20.42 -21.13 30.58
CA HIS A 443 20.74 -22.51 30.96
C HIS A 443 22.21 -22.89 30.74
N CYS A 444 23.03 -21.95 30.24
CA CYS A 444 24.44 -22.18 29.93
C CYS A 444 25.31 -21.51 31.00
N SER A 445 26.25 -22.25 31.61
CA SER A 445 27.20 -21.62 32.53
C SER A 445 28.10 -20.67 31.74
N ARG A 446 28.64 -19.64 32.41
CA ARG A 446 29.51 -18.64 31.78
C ARG A 446 30.70 -19.30 31.07
N GLU A 447 31.25 -20.37 31.66
CA GLU A 447 32.38 -21.11 31.11
C GLU A 447 32.02 -21.85 29.82
N GLU A 448 30.83 -22.47 29.78
CA GLU A 448 30.34 -23.23 28.64
C GLU A 448 29.96 -22.31 27.47
N PHE A 449 29.39 -21.14 27.76
CA PHE A 449 29.11 -20.11 26.76
C PHE A 449 30.40 -19.57 26.11
N GLU A 450 31.38 -19.19 26.93
CA GLU A 450 32.66 -18.67 26.45
C GLU A 450 33.43 -19.70 25.61
N ARG A 451 33.31 -20.99 25.95
CA ARG A 451 33.89 -22.08 25.19
C ARG A 451 33.24 -22.21 23.81
N ARG A 452 31.91 -22.24 23.75
CA ARG A 452 31.16 -22.37 22.48
C ARG A 452 31.32 -21.15 21.59
N TYR A 453 31.31 -19.95 22.18
CA TYR A 453 31.55 -18.70 21.45
C TYR A 453 32.95 -18.66 20.83
N ARG A 454 34.00 -19.06 21.57
CA ARG A 454 35.36 -19.17 21.03
C ARG A 454 35.44 -20.15 19.87
N THR A 455 34.83 -21.33 19.99
CA THR A 455 34.82 -22.33 18.92
C THR A 455 34.07 -21.83 17.67
N LEU A 456 32.95 -21.14 17.83
CA LEU A 456 32.21 -20.52 16.72
C LEU A 456 33.01 -19.40 16.05
N ARG A 457 33.75 -18.62 16.84
CA ARG A 457 34.63 -17.56 16.35
C ARG A 457 35.82 -18.12 15.59
N GLU A 458 36.46 -19.18 16.09
CA GLU A 458 37.54 -19.89 15.41
C GLU A 458 37.07 -20.48 14.07
N LEU A 459 35.87 -21.06 14.03
CA LEU A 459 35.24 -21.55 12.79
C LEU A 459 34.93 -20.42 11.81
N ALA A 460 34.36 -19.30 12.28
CA ALA A 460 34.08 -18.14 11.44
C ALA A 460 35.36 -17.50 10.87
N ASP A 461 36.41 -17.36 11.70
CA ASP A 461 37.71 -16.82 11.29
C ASP A 461 38.39 -17.73 10.24
N SER A 462 38.15 -19.05 10.31
CA SER A 462 38.64 -20.02 9.30
C SER A 462 37.89 -19.98 7.95
N TRP A 463 36.63 -19.52 7.93
CA TRP A 463 35.81 -19.46 6.73
C TRP A 463 35.84 -18.09 6.04
N ILE A 464 36.02 -17.02 6.80
CA ILE A 464 35.82 -15.64 6.32
C ILE A 464 37.13 -14.82 6.38
N GLY A 465 38.16 -15.32 7.06
CA GLY A 465 39.40 -14.58 7.32
C GLY A 465 39.28 -13.62 8.52
N PRO A 466 40.40 -13.17 9.10
CA PRO A 466 40.39 -12.49 10.40
C PRO A 466 39.68 -11.14 10.34
N TYR A 467 38.61 -11.00 11.14
CA TYR A 467 37.92 -9.72 11.34
C TYR A 467 38.88 -8.68 11.91
N ILE A 468 39.21 -7.64 11.13
CA ILE A 468 39.93 -6.47 11.63
C ILE A 468 39.07 -5.83 12.73
N LYS A 469 39.66 -5.79 13.94
CA LYS A 469 39.13 -5.24 15.20
C LYS A 469 38.18 -4.05 15.00
N VAL A 470 36.88 -4.28 15.10
CA VAL A 470 35.95 -3.24 15.54
C VAL A 470 36.20 -3.05 17.04
N LYS A 471 36.90 -1.97 17.40
CA LYS A 471 36.93 -1.51 18.78
C LYS A 471 35.52 -1.02 19.11
N LEU A 472 34.89 -1.69 20.07
CA LEU A 472 33.71 -1.18 20.79
C LEU A 472 34.05 0.14 21.49
#